data_AF-A0A2V8MXN1-F1
#
_entry.id   AF-A0A2V8MXN1-F1
#
_cell.length_a   1.000
_cell.length_b   1.000
_cell.length_c   1.000
_cell.angle_alpha   90.00
_cell.angle_beta   90.00
_cell.angle_gamma   90.00
#
_symmetry.space_group_name_H-M   'P 1'
#
loop_
_entity.id
_entity.type
_entity.pdbx_description
1 polymer ?
#
loop_
_entity_poly.entity_id
_entity_poly.type
_entity_poly.pdbx_seq_one_letter_code
_entity_poly.pdbx_strand_id
1 'polypeptide(L)' 'MALRGREGGMATNSKWDVVVVGGINTDYLIRGETLPGSGQTVEGEVFLQGPGGKGANQAVAAAR' A
#
# COMPACT_ATOMS: atom_id res chain seq x y z
N MET A 1 37.62 16.32 -20.45
CA MET A 1 37.30 17.54 -19.67
C MET A 1 36.61 18.49 -20.63
N ALA A 2 35.34 18.87 -20.51
CA ALA A 2 34.44 18.89 -19.37
C ALA A 2 33.04 18.34 -19.72
N LEU A 3 32.40 17.75 -18.70
CA LEU A 3 31.03 17.26 -18.67
C LEU A 3 30.08 18.45 -18.81
N ARG A 4 29.16 18.44 -19.78
CA ARG A 4 27.98 19.32 -19.74
C ARG A 4 26.85 18.59 -19.03
N GLY A 5 26.32 19.26 -18.03
CA GLY A 5 25.50 18.70 -16.97
C GLY A 5 24.17 18.14 -17.45
N ARG A 6 23.68 17.17 -16.68
CA ARG A 6 22.27 16.83 -16.57
C ARG A 6 21.51 18.11 -16.22
N GLU A 7 20.82 18.70 -17.19
CA GLU A 7 19.70 19.58 -16.88
C GLU A 7 18.48 18.67 -16.68
N GLY A 8 18.01 18.65 -15.43
CA GLY A 8 16.87 17.86 -15.00
C GLY A 8 15.67 18.15 -15.88
N GLY A 9 15.08 17.09 -16.41
CA GLY A 9 13.79 17.15 -17.08
C GLY A 9 12.80 17.85 -16.16
N MET A 10 12.43 19.06 -16.58
CA MET A 10 11.46 19.96 -15.99
C MET A 10 10.30 19.14 -15.44
N ALA A 11 10.16 19.12 -14.11
CA ALA A 11 9.00 18.56 -13.44
C ALA A 11 7.78 19.22 -14.09
N THR A 12 7.00 18.43 -14.82
CA THR A 12 5.68 18.84 -15.27
C THR A 12 4.99 19.39 -14.04
N ASN A 13 4.40 20.57 -14.14
CA ASN A 13 3.64 21.21 -13.08
C ASN A 13 2.35 20.39 -12.84
N SER A 14 2.50 19.16 -12.37
CA SER A 14 1.43 18.21 -12.12
C SER A 14 0.83 18.59 -10.79
N LYS A 15 -0.13 19.51 -10.87
CA LYS A 15 -1.02 19.82 -9.77
C LYS A 15 -1.81 18.56 -9.44
N TRP A 16 -1.66 18.05 -8.23
CA TRP A 16 -2.48 16.97 -7.72
C TRP A 16 -3.88 17.51 -7.42
N ASP A 17 -4.92 16.92 -8.00
CA ASP A 17 -6.31 17.30 -7.71
C ASP A 17 -6.73 16.89 -6.30
N VAL A 18 -6.18 15.78 -5.80
CA VAL A 18 -6.39 15.27 -4.45
C VAL A 18 -5.06 14.80 -3.87
N VAL A 19 -4.79 15.23 -2.64
CA VAL A 19 -3.67 14.72 -1.82
C VAL A 19 -4.24 14.04 -0.59
N VAL A 20 -3.87 12.78 -0.36
CA VAL A 20 -4.27 12.01 0.82
C VAL A 20 -3.10 11.88 1.78
N VAL A 21 -3.26 12.40 2.99
CA VAL A 21 -2.29 12.22 4.08
C VAL A 21 -2.86 11.18 5.04
N GLY A 22 -2.29 9.98 5.03
CA GLY A 22 -2.77 8.89 5.86
C GLY A 22 -1.87 7.66 5.84
N GLY A 23 -2.24 6.67 6.63
CA GLY A 23 -1.49 5.43 6.76
C GLY A 23 -1.68 4.47 5.58
N ILE A 24 -0.64 3.68 5.35
CA ILE A 24 -0.61 2.49 4.50
C ILE A 24 -0.10 1.32 5.33
N ASN A 25 -0.63 0.14 5.08
CA ASN A 25 -0.19 -1.10 5.70
C ASN A 25 -0.35 -2.27 4.73
N THR A 26 0.28 -3.38 5.09
CA THR A 26 0.08 -4.67 4.42
C THR A 26 -0.92 -5.46 5.23
N ASP A 27 -2.03 -5.83 4.62
CA ASP A 27 -3.03 -6.67 5.24
C ASP A 27 -2.67 -8.15 4.98
N TYR A 28 -2.63 -8.93 6.07
CA TYR A 28 -2.46 -10.38 6.03
C TYR A 28 -3.79 -11.02 6.47
N LEU A 29 -4.45 -11.71 5.55
CA LEU A 29 -5.71 -12.39 5.81
C LEU A 29 -5.48 -13.89 5.78
N ILE A 30 -5.78 -14.54 6.90
CA ILE A 30 -5.76 -15.99 7.03
C ILE A 30 -7.19 -16.45 7.26
N ARG A 31 -7.68 -17.36 6.42
CA ARG A 31 -8.93 -18.09 6.66
C ARG A 31 -8.60 -19.47 7.21
N GLY A 32 -9.29 -19.86 8.27
CA GLY A 32 -9.33 -21.22 8.78
C GLY A 32 -10.74 -21.55 9.25
N GLU A 33 -10.97 -22.82 9.59
CA GLU A 33 -12.27 -23.33 10.03
C GLU A 33 -12.78 -22.60 11.29
N THR A 34 -11.89 -22.31 12.25
CA THR A 34 -12.20 -21.63 13.51
C THR A 34 -11.05 -20.72 13.95
N LEU A 35 -11.32 -19.79 14.89
CA LEU A 35 -10.26 -18.99 15.52
C LEU A 35 -9.46 -19.86 16.52
N PRO A 36 -8.13 -19.67 16.61
CA PRO A 36 -7.32 -20.44 17.55
C PRO A 36 -7.66 -20.09 19.00
N GLY A 37 -7.71 -21.13 19.85
CA GLY A 37 -7.76 -20.95 21.30
C GLY A 37 -6.42 -20.48 21.86
N SER A 38 -6.41 -20.13 23.15
CA SER A 38 -5.19 -19.71 23.84
C SER A 38 -4.11 -20.79 23.77
N GLY A 39 -2.91 -20.43 23.31
CA GLY A 39 -1.75 -21.33 23.21
C GLY A 39 -1.79 -22.33 22.05
N GLN A 40 -2.84 -22.35 21.24
CA GLN A 40 -2.92 -23.26 20.09
C GLN A 40 -2.17 -22.71 18.87
N THR A 41 -1.57 -23.62 18.10
CA THR A 41 -1.13 -23.37 16.72
C THR A 41 -2.09 -24.08 15.79
N VAL A 42 -2.62 -23.36 14.80
CA VAL A 42 -3.61 -23.86 13.84
C VAL A 42 -3.12 -23.55 12.44
N GLU A 43 -3.29 -24.50 11.52
CA GLU A 43 -2.99 -24.31 10.10
C GLU A 43 -4.13 -23.56 9.41
N GLY A 44 -3.81 -22.54 8.63
CA GLY A 44 -4.78 -21.83 7.81
C GLY A 44 -5.06 -22.55 6.50
N GLU A 45 -6.28 -22.44 6.00
CA GLU A 45 -6.68 -23.02 4.71
C GLU A 45 -6.29 -22.11 3.54
N VAL A 46 -6.41 -20.79 3.74
CA VAL A 46 -6.15 -19.78 2.71
C VAL A 46 -5.37 -18.62 3.32
N PHE A 47 -4.33 -18.20 2.61
CA PHE A 47 -3.56 -17.00 2.91
C PHE A 47 -3.70 -16.00 1.76
N LEU A 48 -4.05 -14.76 2.09
CA LEU A 48 -4.08 -13.63 1.17
C LEU A 48 -3.25 -12.49 1.75
N GLN A 49 -2.47 -11.84 0.89
CA GLN A 49 -1.73 -10.63 1.21
C GLN A 49 -2.17 -9.53 0.25
N GLY A 50 -2.42 -8.34 0.79
CA GLY A 50 -2.84 -7.19 -0.02
C GLY A 50 -2.44 -5.84 0.56
N PRO A 51 -2.48 -4.77 -0.24
CA PRO A 51 -2.34 -3.42 0.26
C PRO A 51 -3.58 -3.06 1.08
N GLY A 52 -3.35 -2.48 2.25
CA GLY A 52 -4.37 -2.02 3.17
C GLY A 52 -4.16 -0.57 3.57
N GLY A 53 -5.04 -0.13 4.47
CA GLY A 53 -4.89 1.14 5.15
C GLY A 53 -5.87 2.18 4.64
N LYS A 54 -6.44 2.93 5.57
CA LYS A 54 -7.49 3.89 5.25
C LYS A 54 -6.97 4.97 4.29
N GLY A 55 -5.75 5.46 4.49
CA GLY A 55 -5.12 6.45 3.61
C GLY A 55 -4.90 5.92 2.20
N ALA A 56 -4.29 4.73 2.09
CA ALA A 56 -4.09 4.07 0.80
C ALA A 56 -5.41 3.78 0.09
N ASN A 57 -6.41 3.23 0.79
CA ASN A 57 -7.73 2.93 0.23
C ASN A 57 -8.45 4.20 -0.26
N GLN A 58 -8.35 5.30 0.47
CA GLN A 58 -8.89 6.59 0.05
C GLN A 58 -8.15 7.15 -1.17
N ALA A 59 -6.82 7.06 -1.21
CA ALA A 59 -6.03 7.50 -2.36
C ALA A 59 -6.38 6.71 -3.64
N VAL A 60 -6.52 5.39 -3.52
CA VAL A 60 -6.95 4.53 -4.63
C VAL A 60 -8.38 4.87 -5.07
N ALA A 61 -9.30 5.11 -4.13
CA ALA A 61 -10.67 5.50 -4.46
C ALA A 61 -10.76 6.88 -5.12
N ALA A 62 -9.87 7.82 -4.78
CA ALA A 62 -9.81 9.14 -5.42
C ALA A 62 -9.19 9.11 -6.82
N ALA A 63 -8.34 8.12 -7.11
CA ALA A 63 -7.64 7.98 -8.39
C ALA A 63 -8.36 7.10 -9.42
N ARG A 64 -9.40 6.36 -9.02
CA ARG A 64 -10.21 5.48 -9.86
C ARG A 64 -11.57 6.10 -10.15
#